data_AF-W9ZX51-F1
#
_entry.id   AF-W9ZX51-F1
#
_cell.length_a   1.000
_cell.length_b   1.000
_cell.length_c   1.000
_cell.angle_alpha   90.00
_cell.angle_beta   90.00
_cell.angle_gamma   90.00
#
_symmetry.space_group_name_H-M   'P 1'
#
loop_
_entity.id
_entity.type
_entity.pdbx_description
1 polymer ?
#
loop_
_entity_poly.entity_id
_entity_poly.type
_entity_poly.pdbx_seq_one_letter_code
_entity_poly.pdbx_strand_id
1 'polypeptide(L)'
;MSPSANTEEYRSGDPSLAFVDDKAEKAPTFDDPYEERKYLKHRLALGFRVLANFGLAEGVAGYVTVRNSVDPNSFWVYPFGLYFSLIRDEDLIRVDHEGKVVNRGKNRRLNYGAYAIYAEIYKARPDVLCAAYSHSTYGRAFCATGRTLDMLT
;
A
#
# COMPACT_ATOMS: atom_id res chain seq x y z
N MET A 1 36.49 -5.68 -0.71
CA MET A 1 35.82 -4.82 -1.70
C MET A 1 34.35 -4.82 -1.35
N SER A 2 33.84 -3.71 -0.79
CA SER A 2 32.43 -3.58 -0.42
C SER A 2 31.57 -3.47 -1.69
N PRO A 3 30.41 -4.14 -1.78
CA PRO A 3 29.50 -3.93 -2.89
C PRO A 3 28.97 -2.50 -2.83
N SER A 4 29.10 -1.75 -3.91
CA SER A 4 28.51 -0.42 -4.05
C SER A 4 26.99 -0.52 -3.92
N ALA A 5 26.41 0.10 -2.89
CA ALA A 5 24.98 0.28 -2.79
C ALA A 5 24.51 1.03 -4.05
N ASN A 6 23.63 0.40 -4.82
CA ASN A 6 23.07 1.02 -6.02
C ASN A 6 22.09 2.12 -5.57
N THR A 7 22.57 3.36 -5.53
CA THR A 7 21.83 4.54 -5.04
C THR A 7 20.82 5.03 -6.09
N GLU A 8 19.91 4.16 -6.54
CA GLU A 8 18.83 4.59 -7.43
C GLU A 8 17.78 5.37 -6.64
N GLU A 9 17.59 6.64 -6.98
CA GLU A 9 16.60 7.51 -6.37
C GLU A 9 15.22 7.23 -7.00
N TYR A 10 14.39 6.42 -6.34
CA TYR A 10 13.06 6.07 -6.82
C TYR A 10 12.06 7.24 -6.65
N ARG A 11 11.89 8.08 -7.69
CA ARG A 11 10.90 9.17 -7.67
C ARG A 11 9.49 8.63 -7.95
N SER A 12 8.50 9.05 -7.15
CA SER A 12 7.10 8.65 -7.33
C SER A 12 6.50 9.17 -8.64
N GLY A 13 6.11 8.26 -9.52
CA GLY A 13 5.47 8.58 -10.80
C GLY A 13 6.40 8.59 -12.02
N ASP A 14 7.64 8.13 -11.90
CA ASP A 14 8.50 7.88 -13.05
C ASP A 14 7.97 6.68 -13.87
N PRO A 15 7.56 6.87 -15.14
CA PRO A 15 7.05 5.79 -15.98
C PRO A 15 8.09 4.71 -16.30
N SER A 16 9.39 5.02 -16.22
CA SER A 16 10.45 4.03 -16.45
C SER A 16 10.44 2.90 -15.41
N LEU A 17 9.97 3.18 -14.19
CA LEU A 17 9.79 2.19 -13.11
C LEU A 17 8.60 1.26 -13.33
N ALA A 18 7.74 1.52 -14.33
CA ALA A 18 6.65 0.64 -14.73
C ALA A 18 7.12 -0.46 -15.69
N PHE A 19 8.27 -0.27 -16.35
CA PHE A 19 8.90 -1.26 -17.21
C PHE A 19 10.00 -1.95 -16.42
N VAL A 20 9.67 -3.10 -15.84
CA VAL A 20 10.65 -3.95 -15.19
C VAL A 20 11.22 -4.87 -16.26
N ASP A 21 12.53 -4.79 -16.51
CA ASP A 21 13.23 -5.81 -17.29
C ASP A 21 12.92 -7.18 -16.64
N ASP A 22 12.50 -8.18 -17.43
CA ASP A 22 11.82 -9.44 -16.99
C ASP A 22 12.66 -10.36 -16.05
N LYS A 23 13.70 -9.83 -15.40
CA LYS A 23 14.55 -10.45 -14.38
C LYS A 23 14.18 -10.11 -12.93
N ALA A 24 13.02 -9.54 -12.63
CA ALA A 24 12.63 -9.31 -11.24
C ALA A 24 12.00 -10.57 -10.61
N GLU A 25 12.81 -11.60 -10.35
CA GLU A 25 12.33 -12.81 -9.66
C GLU A 25 12.00 -12.55 -8.17
N LYS A 26 12.51 -11.47 -7.55
CA LYS A 26 12.31 -11.15 -6.12
C LYS A 26 12.33 -9.65 -5.84
N ALA A 27 11.64 -9.24 -4.77
CA ALA A 27 11.78 -7.88 -4.23
C ALA A 27 13.23 -7.62 -3.77
N PRO A 28 13.75 -6.39 -3.92
CA PRO A 28 15.08 -6.03 -3.44
C PRO A 28 15.17 -6.17 -1.91
N THR A 29 16.36 -6.53 -1.42
CA THR A 29 16.69 -6.54 0.01
C THR A 29 17.39 -5.23 0.39
N PHE A 30 17.15 -4.76 1.61
CA PHE A 30 17.72 -3.50 2.11
C PHE A 30 18.42 -3.74 3.44
N ASP A 31 19.63 -3.21 3.59
CA ASP A 31 20.35 -3.21 4.88
C ASP A 31 19.86 -2.07 5.80
N ASP A 32 19.34 -0.98 5.21
CA ASP A 32 18.77 0.16 5.93
C ASP A 32 17.24 0.11 5.89
N PRO A 33 16.56 -0.03 7.05
CA PRO A 33 15.10 -0.07 7.11
C PRO A 33 14.44 1.26 6.67
N TYR A 34 15.17 2.38 6.66
CA TYR A 34 14.67 3.65 6.13
C TYR A 34 14.66 3.70 4.60
N GLU A 35 15.60 3.02 3.93
CA GLU A 35 15.58 2.84 2.48
C GLU A 35 14.46 1.88 2.07
N GLU A 36 14.30 0.77 2.81
CA GLU A 36 13.15 -0.13 2.62
C GLU A 36 11.82 0.62 2.76
N ARG A 37 11.70 1.50 3.77
CA ARG A 37 10.50 2.32 3.95
C ARG A 37 10.23 3.19 2.71
N LYS A 38 11.24 3.87 2.17
CA LYS A 38 11.07 4.71 0.98
C LYS A 38 10.57 3.89 -0.20
N TYR A 39 11.19 2.72 -0.42
CA TYR A 39 10.78 1.77 -1.45
C TYR A 39 9.33 1.31 -1.27
N LEU A 40 8.94 0.85 -0.07
CA LEU A 40 7.60 0.37 0.22
C LEU A 40 6.54 1.46 0.07
N LYS A 41 6.82 2.69 0.49
CA LYS A 41 5.92 3.84 0.31
C LYS A 41 5.71 4.16 -1.17
N HIS A 42 6.79 4.12 -1.96
CA HIS A 42 6.71 4.31 -3.41
C HIS A 42 5.87 3.20 -4.08
N ARG A 43 6.13 1.94 -3.73
CA ARG A 43 5.35 0.79 -4.22
C ARG A 43 3.88 0.85 -3.81
N LEU A 44 3.57 1.32 -2.60
CA LEU A 44 2.18 1.54 -2.16
C LEU A 44 1.49 2.58 -3.05
N ALA A 45 2.13 3.71 -3.32
CA ALA A 45 1.58 4.74 -4.22
C ALA A 45 1.35 4.21 -5.64
N LEU A 46 2.30 3.43 -6.17
CA LEU A 46 2.12 2.74 -7.46
C LEU A 46 0.97 1.73 -7.42
N GLY A 47 0.84 0.96 -6.34
CA GLY A 47 -0.24 -0.01 -6.15
C GLY A 47 -1.62 0.63 -6.27
N PHE A 48 -1.82 1.80 -5.63
CA PHE A 48 -3.06 2.55 -5.80
C PHE A 48 -3.33 2.96 -7.25
N ARG A 49 -2.29 3.44 -7.96
CA ARG A 49 -2.42 3.86 -9.36
C ARG A 49 -2.72 2.69 -10.29
N VAL A 50 -2.12 1.52 -10.02
CA VAL A 50 -2.45 0.28 -10.71
C VAL A 50 -3.92 -0.09 -10.49
N LEU A 51 -4.40 -0.09 -9.23
CA LEU A 51 -5.81 -0.35 -8.93
C LEU A 51 -6.74 0.64 -9.66
N ALA A 52 -6.42 1.93 -9.69
CA ALA A 52 -7.18 2.92 -10.45
C ALA A 52 -7.18 2.63 -11.96
N ASN A 53 -6.01 2.29 -12.53
CA ASN A 53 -5.88 1.98 -13.96
C ASN A 53 -6.70 0.76 -14.38
N PHE A 54 -6.83 -0.23 -13.50
CA PHE A 54 -7.68 -1.41 -13.71
C PHE A 54 -9.16 -1.20 -13.33
N GLY A 55 -9.58 0.03 -13.03
CA GLY A 55 -10.98 0.34 -12.69
C GLY A 55 -11.42 -0.22 -11.33
N LEU A 56 -10.49 -0.53 -10.43
CA LEU A 56 -10.75 -1.07 -9.09
C LEU A 56 -10.90 0.03 -8.03
N ALA A 57 -10.94 1.30 -8.43
CA ALA A 57 -11.20 2.43 -7.55
C ALA A 57 -12.67 2.85 -7.64
N GLU A 58 -13.33 3.09 -6.50
CA GLU A 58 -14.72 3.59 -6.44
C GLU A 58 -14.80 4.83 -5.55
N GLY A 59 -14.87 6.01 -6.17
CA GLY A 59 -14.94 7.27 -5.44
C GLY A 59 -13.80 7.43 -4.42
N VAL A 60 -14.17 7.53 -3.14
CA VAL A 60 -13.23 7.63 -2.00
C VAL A 60 -13.08 6.31 -1.22
N ALA A 61 -13.75 5.25 -1.68
CA ALA A 61 -13.74 3.94 -1.03
C ALA A 61 -12.56 3.08 -1.50
N GLY A 62 -12.27 2.04 -0.70
CA GLY A 62 -11.08 1.23 -0.85
C GLY A 62 -9.92 1.75 0.00
N TYR A 63 -8.99 0.86 0.33
CA TYR A 63 -7.86 1.15 1.17
C TYR A 63 -6.75 0.14 0.87
N VAL A 64 -5.50 0.59 0.85
CA VAL A 64 -4.33 -0.30 0.77
C VAL A 64 -3.35 0.21 1.81
N THR A 65 -2.76 -0.71 2.57
CA THR A 65 -1.87 -0.37 3.67
C THR A 65 -0.59 -1.17 3.56
N VAL A 66 0.52 -0.59 4.04
CA VAL A 66 1.79 -1.32 4.18
C VAL A 66 2.39 -1.06 5.55
N ARG A 67 2.79 -2.12 6.26
CA ARG A 67 3.45 -2.05 7.55
C ARG A 67 4.77 -1.30 7.42
N ASN A 68 5.11 -0.51 8.43
CA ASN A 68 6.33 0.27 8.45
C ASN A 68 7.53 -0.62 8.83
N SER A 69 8.55 -0.67 7.96
CA SER A 69 9.77 -1.46 8.15
C SER A 69 10.58 -1.07 9.40
N VAL A 70 10.55 0.20 9.80
CA VAL A 70 11.33 0.68 10.96
C VAL A 70 10.58 0.52 12.28
N ASP A 71 9.25 0.66 12.27
CA ASP A 71 8.40 0.54 13.45
C ASP A 71 7.18 -0.33 13.09
N PRO A 72 7.29 -1.65 13.24
CA PRO A 72 6.28 -2.63 12.80
C PRO A 72 4.92 -2.49 13.49
N ASN A 73 4.83 -1.72 14.59
CA ASN A 73 3.59 -1.37 15.29
C ASN A 73 2.87 -0.16 14.66
N SER A 74 3.29 0.25 13.47
CA SER A 74 2.67 1.30 12.69
C SER A 74 2.62 0.92 11.21
N PHE A 75 1.74 1.56 10.46
CA PHE A 75 1.58 1.30 9.03
C PHE A 75 1.26 2.57 8.26
N TRP A 76 1.58 2.53 6.97
CA TRP A 76 1.39 3.61 6.02
C TRP A 76 0.07 3.43 5.29
N VAL A 77 -0.66 4.53 5.16
CA VAL A 77 -1.98 4.58 4.53
C VAL A 77 -2.10 5.88 3.73
N TYR A 78 -3.05 5.97 2.80
CA TYR A 78 -3.33 7.21 2.09
C TYR A 78 -4.29 8.12 2.89
N PRO A 79 -4.22 9.44 2.71
CA PRO A 79 -5.12 10.37 3.37
C PRO A 79 -6.51 10.34 2.73
N PHE A 80 -7.54 10.29 3.57
CA PHE A 80 -8.92 10.19 3.12
C PHE A 80 -9.33 11.38 2.23
N GLY A 81 -10.02 11.07 1.13
CA GLY A 81 -10.51 12.03 0.15
C GLY A 81 -9.64 12.23 -1.09
N LEU A 82 -8.48 11.57 -1.18
CA LEU A 82 -7.64 11.57 -2.38
C LEU A 82 -7.98 10.38 -3.29
N TYR A 83 -8.23 10.64 -4.57
CA TYR A 83 -8.51 9.57 -5.54
C TYR A 83 -7.25 8.75 -5.84
N PHE A 84 -7.40 7.45 -6.05
CA PHE A 84 -6.31 6.48 -6.15
C PHE A 84 -5.23 6.84 -7.20
N SER A 85 -5.63 7.38 -8.36
CA SER A 85 -4.67 7.75 -9.42
C SER A 85 -3.78 8.95 -9.07
N LEU A 86 -4.17 9.75 -8.08
CA LEU A 86 -3.46 10.97 -7.69
C LEU A 86 -2.47 10.74 -6.54
N ILE A 87 -2.58 9.61 -5.85
CA ILE A 87 -1.77 9.32 -4.66
C ILE A 87 -0.28 9.31 -5.01
N ARG A 88 0.52 10.01 -4.20
CA ARG A 88 1.98 9.97 -4.19
C ARG A 88 2.48 9.43 -2.85
N ASP A 89 3.72 8.97 -2.82
CA ASP A 89 4.37 8.51 -1.59
C ASP A 89 4.46 9.62 -0.52
N GLU A 90 4.60 10.88 -0.93
CA GLU A 90 4.61 12.06 -0.06
C GLU A 90 3.25 12.33 0.63
N ASP A 91 2.14 11.87 0.04
CA ASP A 91 0.80 12.06 0.59
C ASP A 91 0.53 11.09 1.75
N LEU A 92 1.22 9.94 1.77
CA LEU A 92 0.98 8.87 2.73
C LEU A 92 1.19 9.33 4.18
N ILE A 93 0.27 8.92 5.03
CA ILE A 93 0.26 9.18 6.47
C ILE A 93 0.62 7.90 7.22
N ARG A 94 1.32 8.03 8.35
CA ARG A 94 1.64 6.91 9.24
C ARG A 94 0.65 6.88 10.40
N VAL A 95 0.10 5.70 10.67
CA VAL A 95 -0.87 5.46 11.76
C VAL A 95 -0.35 4.34 12.66
N ASP A 96 -0.53 4.49 13.96
CA ASP A 96 -0.24 3.44 14.95
C ASP A 96 -1.47 2.56 15.21
N HIS A 97 -1.31 1.51 16.03
CA HIS A 97 -2.41 0.61 16.41
C HIS A 97 -3.51 1.25 17.30
N GLU A 98 -3.33 2.48 17.76
CA GLU A 98 -4.35 3.25 18.48
C GLU A 98 -5.18 4.13 17.52
N GLY A 99 -4.87 4.13 16.22
CA GLY A 99 -5.55 4.94 15.22
C GLY A 99 -5.05 6.38 15.19
N LYS A 100 -3.95 6.68 15.87
CA LYS A 100 -3.37 8.02 15.89
C LYS A 100 -2.45 8.19 14.70
N VAL A 101 -2.66 9.29 13.97
CA VAL A 101 -1.77 9.69 12.88
C VAL A 101 -0.47 10.24 13.47
N VAL A 102 0.58 9.43 13.48
CA VAL A 102 1.85 9.69 14.17
C VAL A 102 2.90 10.41 13.34
N ASN A 103 2.81 10.43 12.00
CA ASN A 103 3.74 11.19 11.15
C ASN A 103 3.30 11.32 9.67
N ARG A 104 3.89 12.30 8.95
CA ARG A 104 3.82 12.58 7.50
C ARG A 104 2.42 12.74 6.85
N GLY A 105 2.45 13.39 5.67
CA GLY A 105 1.31 13.80 4.82
C GLY A 105 0.82 15.23 5.09
N LYS A 106 0.65 16.04 4.04
CA LYS A 106 0.07 17.41 4.13
C LYS A 106 -1.39 17.36 4.62
N ASN A 107 -2.10 16.30 4.22
CA ASN A 107 -3.44 15.97 4.67
C ASN A 107 -3.35 14.81 5.67
N ARG A 108 -3.89 14.97 6.88
CA ARG A 108 -3.85 13.96 7.96
C ARG A 108 -5.20 13.31 8.24
N ARG A 109 -6.16 13.42 7.31
CA ARG A 109 -7.49 12.81 7.46
C ARG A 109 -7.38 11.30 7.33
N LEU A 110 -7.74 10.59 8.39
CA LEU A 110 -7.80 9.13 8.43
C LEU A 110 -9.24 8.66 8.25
N ASN A 111 -9.43 7.63 7.41
CA ASN A 111 -10.69 6.88 7.40
C ASN A 111 -10.65 5.83 8.51
N TYR A 112 -11.24 6.16 9.67
CA TYR A 112 -11.25 5.27 10.83
C TYR A 112 -11.94 3.92 10.57
N GLY A 113 -13.00 3.90 9.76
CA GLY A 113 -13.72 2.66 9.43
C GLY A 113 -12.84 1.68 8.67
N ALA A 114 -12.10 2.17 7.67
CA ALA A 114 -11.12 1.34 6.96
C ALA A 114 -9.95 0.93 7.88
N TYR A 115 -9.39 1.89 8.62
CA TYR A 115 -8.29 1.67 9.55
C TYR A 115 -8.54 0.52 10.54
N ALA A 116 -9.74 0.48 11.15
CA ALA A 116 -10.05 -0.50 12.19
C ALA A 116 -9.88 -1.95 11.72
N ILE A 117 -10.21 -2.24 10.46
CA ILE A 117 -10.03 -3.57 9.87
C ILE A 117 -8.53 -3.93 9.77
N TYR A 118 -7.72 -2.99 9.28
CA TYR A 118 -6.27 -3.22 9.11
C TYR A 118 -5.52 -3.34 10.42
N ALA A 119 -5.91 -2.57 11.44
CA ALA A 119 -5.30 -2.63 12.75
C ALA A 119 -5.40 -4.04 13.34
N GLU A 120 -6.57 -4.67 13.24
CA GLU A 120 -6.79 -6.04 13.71
C GLU A 120 -6.12 -7.08 12.81
N ILE A 121 -6.10 -6.91 11.49
CA ILE A 121 -5.33 -7.78 10.58
C ILE A 121 -3.86 -7.78 10.98
N TYR A 122 -3.25 -6.61 11.14
CA TYR A 122 -1.83 -6.49 11.45
C TYR A 122 -1.48 -6.96 12.87
N LYS A 123 -2.42 -6.86 13.82
CA LYS A 123 -2.27 -7.41 15.16
C LYS A 123 -2.35 -8.95 15.16
N ALA A 124 -3.31 -9.51 14.43
CA ALA A 124 -3.50 -10.96 14.35
C ALA A 124 -2.48 -11.66 13.43
N ARG A 125 -1.92 -10.94 12.45
CA ARG A 125 -0.97 -11.45 11.46
C ARG A 125 0.29 -10.59 11.39
N PRO A 126 1.23 -10.78 12.32
CA PRO A 126 2.52 -10.07 12.32
C PRO A 126 3.33 -10.28 11.04
N ASP A 127 3.14 -11.43 10.38
CA ASP A 127 3.78 -11.81 9.12
C ASP A 127 3.26 -11.04 7.91
N VAL A 128 2.05 -10.46 7.99
CA VAL A 128 1.47 -9.69 6.88
C VAL A 128 2.11 -8.30 6.82
N LEU A 129 2.69 -8.00 5.65
CA LEU A 129 3.29 -6.70 5.34
C LEU A 129 2.27 -5.73 4.72
N CYS A 130 1.44 -6.20 3.80
CA CYS A 130 0.52 -5.37 3.01
C CYS A 130 -0.87 -6.00 2.99
N ALA A 131 -1.90 -5.16 3.02
CA ALA A 131 -3.26 -5.61 2.83
C ALA A 131 -4.01 -4.60 1.94
N ALA A 132 -4.87 -5.13 1.06
CA ALA A 132 -5.60 -4.36 0.06
C ALA A 132 -7.10 -4.65 0.15
N TYR A 133 -7.89 -3.58 0.04
CA TYR A 133 -9.33 -3.58 0.04
C TYR A 133 -9.82 -2.64 -1.06
N SER A 134 -10.76 -3.12 -1.85
CA SER A 134 -11.37 -2.35 -2.92
C SER A 134 -12.83 -2.76 -3.06
N HIS A 135 -13.67 -1.82 -3.48
CA HIS A 135 -15.06 -2.09 -3.88
C HIS A 135 -15.13 -2.39 -5.38
N SER A 136 -14.29 -3.30 -5.85
CA SER A 136 -14.28 -3.71 -7.27
C SER A 136 -15.66 -4.20 -7.71
N THR A 137 -16.06 -3.85 -8.94
CA THR A 137 -17.41 -4.13 -9.46
C THR A 137 -17.78 -5.61 -9.36
N TYR A 138 -16.92 -6.49 -9.89
CA TYR A 138 -17.17 -7.93 -9.91
C TYR A 138 -16.98 -8.58 -8.53
N GLY A 139 -16.01 -8.12 -7.74
CA GLY A 139 -15.82 -8.61 -6.37
C GLY A 139 -17.04 -8.32 -5.50
N ARG A 140 -17.56 -7.08 -5.55
CA ARG A 140 -18.78 -6.70 -4.82
C ARG A 140 -20.00 -7.49 -5.29
N ALA A 141 -20.18 -7.66 -6.60
CA ALA A 141 -21.27 -8.45 -7.15
C ALA A 141 -21.22 -9.91 -6.65
N PHE A 142 -20.03 -10.53 -6.62
CA PHE A 142 -19.85 -11.89 -6.13
C PHE A 142 -20.14 -11.99 -4.61
N CYS A 143 -19.63 -11.05 -3.80
CA CYS A 143 -19.89 -11.01 -2.36
C CYS A 143 -21.39 -10.97 -2.03
N ALA A 144 -22.20 -10.29 -2.84
CA ALA A 144 -23.65 -10.21 -2.64
C ALA A 144 -24.37 -11.56 -2.81
N THR A 145 -23.73 -12.55 -3.44
CA THR A 145 -24.30 -13.90 -3.61
C THR A 145 -24.19 -14.78 -2.35
N GLY A 146 -23.29 -14.44 -1.43
CA GLY A 146 -22.99 -15.27 -0.24
C GLY A 146 -22.36 -16.63 -0.57
N ARG A 147 -21.95 -16.86 -1.83
CA ARG A 147 -21.30 -18.11 -2.26
C ARG A 147 -19.81 -18.09 -1.94
N THR A 148 -19.25 -19.28 -1.72
CA THR A 148 -17.80 -19.49 -1.70
C THR A 148 -17.24 -19.40 -3.12
N LEU A 149 -16.00 -18.92 -3.24
CA LEU A 149 -15.31 -18.85 -4.54
C LEU A 149 -14.98 -20.27 -5.02
N ASP A 150 -15.44 -20.62 -6.21
CA ASP A 150 -15.15 -21.90 -6.86
C ASP A 150 -13.76 -21.85 -7.53
N MET A 151 -12.99 -22.93 -7.41
CA MET A 151 -11.72 -23.08 -8.12
C MET A 151 -12.01 -23.47 -9.57
N LEU A 152 -11.90 -22.51 -10.48
CA LEU A 152 -12.07 -22.74 -11.93
C LEU A 152 -10.73 -23.18 -12.55
N THR A 153 -10.79 -24.13 -13.48
CA THR A 153 -9.64 -24.68 -14.22
C THR A 153 -9.49 -24.05 -15.59
#